data_AF-A0A7W3YC62-F1
#
_entry.id   AF-A0A7W3YC62-F1
#
_cell.length_a   1.000
_cell.length_b   1.000
_cell.length_c   1.000
_cell.angle_alpha   90.00
_cell.angle_beta   90.00
_cell.angle_gamma   90.00
#
_symmetry.space_group_name_H-M   'P 1'
#
loop_
_entity.id
_entity.type
_entity.pdbx_description
1 polymer ?
#
loop_
_entity_poly.entity_id
_entity_poly.type
_entity_poly.pdbx_seq_one_letter_code
_entity_poly.pdbx_strand_id
1 'polypeptide(L)'
;MTEDGYPYDENGFREDLKNNPDVLHQPDADRSARELKVLSYDETIDVLNGDTAIKPEFSFSKEVLDKIIKEKPELKTDESLENLIKDKDQQILLVRYNEDQADNYTVKVDDKPEE
;
A
#
# COMPACT_ATOMS: atom_id res chain seq x y z
N MET A 1 6.58 29.17 8.30
CA MET A 1 6.67 28.73 9.70
C MET A 1 5.36 28.08 10.04
N THR A 2 5.40 26.83 10.50
CA THR A 2 4.22 26.12 10.99
C THR A 2 3.81 26.69 12.36
N GLU A 3 2.56 26.46 12.79
CA GLU A 3 1.97 27.07 14.00
C GLU A 3 2.71 26.75 15.31
N ASP A 4 3.48 25.67 15.30
CA ASP A 4 4.32 25.18 16.38
C ASP A 4 5.71 25.84 16.44
N GLY A 5 6.00 26.77 15.52
CA GLY A 5 7.18 27.64 15.59
C GLY A 5 8.52 26.97 15.23
N TYR A 6 8.48 25.73 14.73
CA TYR A 6 9.68 25.01 14.31
C TYR A 6 9.96 25.18 12.81
N PRO A 7 11.24 25.20 12.40
CA PRO A 7 11.61 25.09 11.00
C PRO A 7 11.43 23.66 10.50
N TYR A 8 10.68 23.52 9.41
CA TYR A 8 10.44 22.26 8.72
C TYR A 8 11.07 22.34 7.33
N ASP A 9 11.57 21.22 6.84
CA ASP A 9 12.10 21.10 5.49
C ASP A 9 11.01 20.88 4.42
N GLU A 10 11.43 20.73 3.17
CA GLU A 10 10.56 20.50 2.01
C GLU A 10 9.75 19.19 2.08
N ASN A 11 10.16 18.24 2.94
CA ASN A 11 9.48 16.96 3.17
C ASN A 11 8.61 16.98 4.43
N GLY A 12 8.50 18.14 5.11
CA GLY A 12 7.73 18.27 6.35
C GLY A 12 8.41 17.65 7.57
N PHE A 13 9.73 17.48 7.53
CA PHE A 13 10.53 17.02 8.67
C PHE A 13 11.16 18.21 9.42
N ARG A 14 11.22 18.12 10.76
CA ARG A 14 11.81 19.16 11.62
C ARG A 14 13.32 19.26 11.43
N GLU A 15 13.79 20.44 11.00
CA GLU A 15 15.21 20.65 10.68
C GLU A 15 16.13 20.43 11.87
N ASP A 16 15.68 20.77 13.09
CA ASP A 16 16.46 20.61 14.32
C ASP A 16 16.66 19.15 14.74
N LEU A 17 15.80 18.24 14.24
CA LEU A 17 15.87 16.82 14.56
C LEU A 17 16.71 16.01 13.57
N LYS A 18 17.05 16.57 12.40
CA LYS A 18 17.72 15.83 11.28
C LYS A 18 19.07 15.22 11.62
N ASN A 19 19.80 15.86 12.53
CA ASN A 19 21.15 15.47 12.93
C ASN A 19 21.21 15.12 14.42
N ASN A 20 20.05 14.94 15.07
CA ASN A 20 20.00 14.70 16.50
C ASN A 20 20.30 13.21 16.77
N PRO A 21 21.40 12.88 17.46
CA PRO A 21 21.78 11.48 17.71
C PRO A 21 20.80 10.73 18.62
N ASP A 22 19.96 11.45 19.39
CA ASP A 22 18.90 10.87 20.22
C ASP A 22 17.61 10.60 19.43
N VAL A 23 17.54 11.03 18.17
CA VAL A 23 16.42 10.74 17.27
C VAL A 23 16.79 9.51 16.45
N LEU A 24 16.09 8.41 16.69
CA LEU A 24 16.08 7.30 15.74
C LEU A 24 15.44 7.80 14.44
N HIS A 25 16.27 8.25 13.51
CA HIS A 25 15.94 8.26 12.11
C HIS A 25 15.73 6.80 11.73
N GLN A 26 14.47 6.35 11.73
CA GLN A 26 14.17 5.11 11.01
C GLN A 26 14.73 5.34 9.61
N PRO A 27 15.61 4.45 9.09
CA PRO A 27 16.00 4.52 7.69
C PRO A 27 14.69 4.67 6.95
N ASP A 28 14.57 5.78 6.20
CA ASP A 28 13.35 6.17 5.49
C ASP A 28 12.83 4.88 4.90
N ALA A 29 11.76 4.34 5.48
CA ALA A 29 11.47 2.91 5.35
C ALA A 29 11.48 2.66 3.86
N ASP A 30 12.50 1.92 3.39
CA ASP A 30 12.85 1.87 1.97
C ASP A 30 11.76 1.03 1.34
N ARG A 31 10.60 1.67 1.18
CA ARG A 31 9.43 1.19 0.49
C ARG A 31 9.85 1.26 -0.95
N SER A 32 10.74 0.34 -1.32
CA SER A 32 11.03 -0.04 -2.68
C SER A 32 9.69 0.00 -3.38
N ALA A 33 9.48 0.98 -4.25
CA ALA A 33 8.17 1.22 -4.82
C ALA A 33 7.73 -0.09 -5.49
N ARG A 34 6.76 -0.78 -4.88
CA ARG A 34 6.32 -2.10 -5.35
C ARG A 34 5.80 -1.89 -6.77
N GLU A 35 6.34 -2.64 -7.73
CA GLU A 35 5.85 -2.59 -9.11
C GLU A 35 4.41 -3.12 -9.12
N LEU A 36 3.45 -2.23 -9.40
CA LEU A 36 2.04 -2.57 -9.40
C LEU A 36 1.61 -3.04 -10.80
N LYS A 37 0.98 -4.21 -10.85
CA LYS A 37 0.30 -4.71 -12.04
C LYS A 37 -1.11 -4.13 -12.11
N VAL A 38 -1.34 -3.24 -13.06
CA VAL A 38 -2.69 -2.77 -13.39
C VAL A 38 -3.45 -3.89 -14.09
N LEU A 39 -4.59 -4.29 -13.53
CA LEU A 39 -5.39 -5.39 -14.07
C LEU A 39 -6.14 -4.96 -15.34
N SER A 40 -6.18 -5.84 -16.33
CA SER A 40 -7.04 -5.70 -17.50
C SER A 40 -8.52 -5.94 -17.15
N TYR A 41 -9.41 -5.75 -18.12
CA TYR A 41 -10.85 -5.96 -17.92
C TYR A 41 -11.15 -7.39 -17.47
N ASP A 42 -10.69 -8.39 -18.25
CA ASP A 42 -10.95 -9.79 -17.96
C ASP A 42 -10.34 -10.22 -16.62
N GLU A 43 -9.10 -9.78 -16.34
CA GLU A 43 -8.45 -10.08 -15.06
C GLU A 43 -9.18 -9.44 -13.87
N THR A 44 -9.75 -8.25 -14.06
CA THR A 44 -10.56 -7.59 -13.02
C THR A 44 -11.83 -8.40 -12.76
N ILE A 45 -12.50 -8.90 -13.81
CA ILE A 45 -13.68 -9.77 -13.67
C ILE A 45 -13.33 -11.08 -12.96
N ASP A 46 -12.21 -11.71 -13.32
CA ASP A 46 -11.77 -12.95 -12.66
C ASP A 46 -11.49 -12.72 -11.16
N VAL A 47 -10.90 -11.58 -10.79
CA VAL A 47 -10.68 -11.22 -9.38
C VAL A 47 -12.00 -10.93 -8.66
N LEU A 48 -12.94 -10.23 -9.30
CA LEU A 48 -14.26 -9.95 -8.74
C LEU A 48 -15.06 -11.25 -8.51
N ASN A 49 -15.02 -12.18 -9.47
CA ASN A 49 -15.66 -13.49 -9.37
C ASN A 49 -14.95 -14.46 -8.41
N GLY A 50 -13.74 -14.13 -7.95
CA GLY A 50 -12.93 -15.01 -7.11
C GLY A 50 -12.28 -16.17 -7.86
N ASP A 51 -12.26 -16.13 -9.19
CA ASP A 51 -11.56 -17.10 -10.04
C ASP A 51 -10.04 -16.91 -9.98
N THR A 52 -9.59 -15.67 -9.73
CA THR A 52 -8.18 -15.32 -9.50
C THR A 52 -7.95 -14.94 -8.05
N ALA A 53 -6.95 -15.57 -7.43
CA ALA A 53 -6.52 -15.23 -6.07
C ALA A 53 -5.91 -13.82 -6.02
N ILE A 54 -6.24 -13.06 -4.96
CA ILE A 54 -5.74 -11.71 -4.75
C ILE A 54 -4.24 -11.72 -4.48
N LYS A 55 -3.52 -10.81 -5.12
CA LYS A 55 -2.08 -10.62 -4.95
C LYS A 55 -1.76 -9.18 -4.53
N PRO A 56 -0.67 -8.97 -3.79
CA PRO A 56 -0.25 -7.64 -3.37
C PRO A 56 0.18 -6.76 -4.55
N GLU A 57 0.59 -7.31 -5.68
CA GLU A 57 0.96 -6.53 -6.86
C GLU A 57 -0.25 -5.98 -7.65
N PHE A 58 -1.48 -6.46 -7.40
CA PHE A 58 -2.64 -6.12 -8.23
C PHE A 58 -3.20 -4.73 -7.96
N SER A 59 -3.50 -3.96 -9.00
CA SER A 59 -4.15 -2.66 -8.88
C SER A 59 -5.30 -2.53 -9.86
N PHE A 60 -6.44 -2.04 -9.40
CA PHE A 60 -7.56 -1.73 -10.27
C PHE A 60 -7.36 -0.38 -10.96
N SER A 61 -7.55 -0.36 -12.29
CA SER A 61 -7.62 0.89 -13.04
C SER A 61 -9.02 1.47 -12.96
N LYS A 62 -9.11 2.77 -12.67
CA LYS A 62 -10.37 3.51 -12.72
C LYS A 62 -11.08 3.37 -14.08
N GLU A 63 -10.33 3.42 -15.17
CA GLU A 63 -10.89 3.30 -16.52
C GLU A 63 -11.51 1.91 -16.78
N VAL A 64 -10.90 0.86 -16.20
CA VAL A 64 -11.41 -0.51 -16.30
C VAL A 64 -12.64 -0.69 -15.41
N LEU A 65 -12.60 -0.20 -14.17
CA LEU A 65 -13.75 -0.23 -13.26
C LEU A 65 -14.94 0.54 -13.83
N ASP A 66 -14.73 1.73 -14.40
CA ASP A 66 -15.78 2.53 -15.02
C ASP A 66 -16.44 1.80 -16.21
N LYS A 67 -15.68 1.01 -16.97
CA LYS A 67 -16.23 0.16 -18.05
C LYS A 67 -17.08 -0.97 -17.47
N ILE A 68 -16.56 -1.70 -16.48
CA ILE A 68 -17.27 -2.81 -15.83
C ILE A 68 -18.57 -2.33 -15.18
N ILE A 69 -18.56 -1.17 -14.52
CA ILE A 69 -19.75 -0.56 -13.91
C ILE A 69 -20.80 -0.19 -14.95
N LYS A 70 -20.40 0.28 -16.13
CA LYS A 70 -21.32 0.62 -17.22
C LYS A 70 -21.90 -0.62 -17.88
N GLU A 71 -21.07 -1.63 -18.13
CA GLU A 71 -21.46 -2.84 -18.84
C GLU A 71 -22.24 -3.83 -17.96
N LYS A 72 -22.03 -3.78 -16.64
CA LYS A 72 -22.67 -4.66 -15.64
C LYS A 72 -22.61 -6.14 -16.06
N PRO A 73 -21.40 -6.71 -16.21
CA PRO A 73 -21.26 -8.11 -16.59
C PRO A 73 -21.89 -9.02 -15.53
N GLU A 74 -22.29 -10.22 -15.95
CA GLU A 74 -22.81 -11.24 -15.03
C GLU A 74 -21.71 -11.68 -14.07
N LEU A 75 -21.95 -11.47 -12.78
CA LEU A 75 -21.06 -11.90 -11.70
C LEU A 75 -21.60 -13.18 -11.05
N LYS A 76 -20.69 -13.99 -10.50
CA LYS A 76 -21.03 -15.23 -9.76
C LYS A 76 -21.59 -14.98 -8.37
N THR A 77 -21.70 -13.72 -7.95
CA THR A 77 -22.19 -13.30 -6.63
C THR A 77 -23.41 -12.40 -6.78
N ASP A 78 -24.32 -12.46 -5.81
CA ASP A 78 -25.49 -11.58 -5.70
C ASP A 78 -25.14 -10.21 -5.10
N GLU A 79 -23.88 -10.00 -4.71
CA GLU A 79 -23.42 -8.73 -4.16
C GLU A 79 -23.43 -7.62 -5.21
N SER A 80 -23.68 -6.38 -4.78
CA SER A 80 -23.59 -5.24 -5.70
C SER A 80 -22.15 -5.06 -6.17
N LEU A 81 -21.99 -4.80 -7.47
CA LEU A 81 -20.68 -4.62 -8.12
C LEU A 81 -19.81 -3.58 -7.39
N GLU A 82 -20.40 -2.48 -6.92
CA GLU A 82 -19.67 -1.43 -6.18
C GLU A 82 -19.12 -1.93 -4.84
N ASN A 83 -19.90 -2.73 -4.10
CA ASN A 83 -19.45 -3.32 -2.84
C ASN A 83 -18.37 -4.36 -3.11
N LEU A 84 -18.54 -5.18 -4.15
CA LEU A 84 -17.57 -6.20 -4.53
C LEU A 84 -16.23 -5.61 -4.94
N ILE A 85 -16.24 -4.53 -5.74
CA ILE A 85 -15.01 -3.81 -6.11
C ILE A 85 -14.30 -3.29 -4.86
N LYS A 86 -15.05 -2.68 -3.93
CA LYS A 86 -14.51 -2.14 -2.69
C LYS A 86 -13.94 -3.24 -1.79
N ASP A 87 -14.64 -4.37 -1.63
CA ASP A 87 -14.21 -5.51 -0.85
C ASP A 87 -12.89 -6.09 -1.40
N LYS A 88 -12.81 -6.31 -2.70
CA LYS A 88 -11.60 -6.83 -3.35
C LYS A 88 -10.42 -5.86 -3.26
N ASP A 89 -10.66 -4.55 -3.41
CA ASP A 89 -9.62 -3.53 -3.24
C ASP A 89 -9.09 -3.50 -1.79
N GLN A 90 -9.98 -3.60 -0.80
CA GLN A 90 -9.58 -3.70 0.60
C GLN A 90 -8.77 -4.97 0.88
N GLN A 91 -9.14 -6.10 0.29
CA GLN A 91 -8.37 -7.34 0.41
C GLN A 91 -6.97 -7.21 -0.21
N ILE A 92 -6.83 -6.57 -1.38
CA ILE A 92 -5.52 -6.27 -1.99
C ILE A 92 -4.66 -5.46 -1.01
N LEU A 93 -5.21 -4.38 -0.44
CA LEU A 93 -4.49 -3.51 0.50
C LEU A 93 -4.08 -4.25 1.78
N LEU A 94 -4.96 -5.13 2.30
CA LEU A 94 -4.65 -5.92 3.48
C LEU A 94 -3.53 -6.93 3.22
N VAL A 95 -3.55 -7.61 2.07
CA VAL A 95 -2.49 -8.55 1.69
C VAL A 95 -1.15 -7.81 1.55
N ARG A 96 -1.14 -6.63 0.90
CA ARG A 96 0.05 -5.77 0.83
C ARG A 96 0.59 -5.42 2.20
N TYR A 97 -0.28 -4.93 3.09
CA TYR A 97 0.11 -4.54 4.43
C TYR A 97 0.73 -5.71 5.21
N ASN A 98 0.12 -6.89 5.14
CA ASN A 98 0.62 -8.08 5.82
C ASN A 98 1.99 -8.53 5.29
N GLU A 99 2.21 -8.46 3.98
CA GLU A 99 3.51 -8.74 3.36
C GLU A 99 4.58 -7.73 3.83
N ASP A 100 4.24 -6.44 3.79
CA ASP A 100 5.16 -5.39 4.23
C ASP A 100 5.51 -5.52 5.72
N GLN A 101 4.60 -6.02 6.57
CA GLN A 101 4.89 -6.33 7.97
C GLN A 101 5.77 -7.58 8.13
N ALA A 102 5.56 -8.61 7.31
CA ALA A 102 6.37 -9.83 7.36
C ALA A 102 7.82 -9.56 6.95
N ASP A 103 8.03 -8.68 5.97
CA ASP A 103 9.35 -8.28 5.48
C ASP A 103 10.01 -7.20 6.34
N ASN A 104 9.27 -6.58 7.27
CA ASN A 104 9.81 -5.59 8.19
C ASN A 104 10.60 -6.27 9.31
N TYR A 105 11.90 -6.53 9.06
CA TYR A 105 12.81 -6.95 10.11
C TYR A 105 13.35 -5.75 10.87
N THR A 106 13.21 -5.77 12.20
CA THR A 106 13.95 -4.84 13.06
C THR A 106 15.42 -5.25 13.02
N VAL A 107 16.27 -4.41 12.44
CA VAL A 107 17.73 -4.56 12.62
C VAL A 107 18.00 -4.36 14.10
N LYS A 108 18.22 -5.44 14.84
CA LYS A 108 18.84 -5.34 16.15
C LYS A 108 20.25 -4.80 15.88
N VAL A 109 20.52 -3.60 16.39
CA VAL A 109 21.90 -3.13 16.54
C VAL A 109 22.50 -4.07 17.57
N ASP A 110 23.12 -5.16 17.10
CA ASP A 110 23.87 -6.06 17.96
C ASP A 110 24.89 -5.24 18.75
N ASP A 111 24.97 -5.57 20.04
CA ASP A 111 25.86 -5.04 21.05
C ASP A 111 27.23 -4.67 20.47
N LYS A 112 27.56 -3.37 20.49
CA LYS A 112 28.97 -2.97 20.40
C LYS A 112 29.71 -3.70 21.51
N PRO A 113 30.79 -4.46 21.24
CA PRO A 113 31.65 -4.92 22.30
C PRO A 113 32.24 -3.68 22.97
N GLU A 114 31.97 -3.52 24.26
CA GLU A 114 32.70 -2.58 25.11
C GLU A 114 34.19 -2.94 25.05
N GLU A 115 35.00 -2.05 24.48
CA GLU A 115 36.47 -2.00 24.69
C GLU A 115 36.79 -0.93 25.75
#